data_AF-A1CLE9-F1
#
_entry.id   AF-A1CLE9-F1
#
_cell.length_a   1.000
_cell.length_b   1.000
_cell.length_c   1.000
_cell.angle_alpha   90.00
_cell.angle_beta   90.00
_cell.angle_gamma   90.00
#
_symmetry.space_group_name_H-M   'P 1'
#
loop_
_entity.id
_entity.type
_entity.pdbx_description
1 polymer ?
#
loop_
_entity_poly.entity_id
_entity_poly.type
_entity_poly.pdbx_seq_one_letter_code
_entity_poly.pdbx_strand_id
1 'polypeptide(L)'
;MASLDFPAYGSLYFADAPLDLDSKIPFEQGFCVGPHCSPVFWNRNPGEHELYRGPSPNCGPWRDLTSYCRGLIDTGFSRLPKDAVNNRKLLPYQGSIQDHIRLLKISQEVIQKLAEDKRIEDAATPALLHPDFHKRNIYVSAKDPTVITGLIDWQSTSIEPAFIYANETPDFTALPRAPEEDLLKNEQNEMKISEQKERELKDASVCYQTYDVVMTALIPKLRPARLLDPTLFRLFHYCHTTWRDSAVAVRQELIELSARWAELGLEGSCPYSPTEAELKQHARDYEDFEAVQALKSWLRDNLDTNSDGWIPNDAWDAAQVAHRAAYNEWIQTAKEAESRGEDMTVAKAEKMWPFDAR
;
A
#
# COMPACT_ATOMS: atom_id res chain seq x y z
N MET A 1 0.35 -22.66 -1.48
CA MET A 1 1.58 -21.86 -1.63
C MET A 1 2.36 -21.73 -0.34
N ALA A 2 1.72 -21.40 0.78
CA ALA A 2 2.36 -21.34 2.10
C ALA A 2 2.92 -22.70 2.63
N SER A 3 2.82 -23.78 1.86
CA SER A 3 3.40 -25.10 2.17
C SER A 3 4.83 -25.29 1.66
N LEU A 4 5.32 -24.39 0.80
CA LEU A 4 6.65 -24.47 0.20
C LEU A 4 7.63 -23.61 1.00
N ASP A 5 8.86 -24.11 1.19
CA ASP A 5 9.93 -23.39 1.87
C ASP A 5 10.91 -22.79 0.87
N PHE A 6 10.73 -21.49 0.61
CA PHE A 6 11.59 -20.75 -0.31
C PHE A 6 12.91 -20.35 0.39
N PRO A 7 14.05 -20.43 -0.32
CA PRO A 7 15.37 -20.15 0.24
C PRO A 7 15.72 -18.66 0.27
N ALA A 8 14.87 -17.79 -0.28
CA ALA A 8 15.12 -16.37 -0.49
C ALA A 8 13.84 -15.62 -0.86
N TYR A 9 13.88 -14.29 -0.76
CA TYR A 9 12.92 -13.36 -1.34
C TYR A 9 13.30 -12.99 -2.79
N GLY A 10 12.31 -12.67 -3.61
CA GLY A 10 12.48 -12.42 -5.05
C GLY A 10 11.31 -13.01 -5.84
N SER A 11 11.54 -13.45 -7.07
CA SER A 11 10.50 -14.09 -7.88
C SER A 11 10.92 -15.48 -8.34
N LEU A 12 9.94 -16.32 -8.68
CA LEU A 12 10.17 -17.67 -9.18
C LEU A 12 10.51 -17.63 -10.68
N TYR A 13 11.61 -18.27 -11.06
CA TYR A 13 12.04 -18.42 -12.45
C TYR A 13 12.32 -19.89 -12.75
N PHE A 14 12.31 -20.24 -14.03
CA PHE A 14 12.90 -21.49 -14.48
C PHE A 14 14.41 -21.47 -14.28
N ALA A 15 15.00 -22.61 -13.93
CA ALA A 15 16.43 -22.73 -13.69
C ALA A 15 17.28 -22.35 -14.93
N ASP A 16 16.74 -22.55 -16.13
CA ASP A 16 17.34 -22.22 -17.43
C ASP A 16 17.01 -20.79 -17.92
N ALA A 17 16.29 -19.98 -17.13
CA ALA A 17 16.01 -18.59 -17.48
C ALA A 17 17.31 -17.80 -17.75
N PRO A 18 17.33 -16.84 -18.70
CA PRO A 18 18.52 -16.10 -19.09
C PRO A 18 18.88 -15.00 -18.07
N LEU A 19 19.10 -15.39 -16.81
CA LEU A 19 19.58 -14.54 -15.73
C LEU A 19 21.04 -14.86 -15.42
N ASP A 20 21.77 -13.87 -14.91
CA ASP A 20 23.12 -14.08 -14.38
C ASP A 20 23.10 -15.14 -13.28
N LEU A 21 24.14 -15.99 -13.23
CA LEU A 21 24.21 -17.11 -12.28
C LEU A 21 24.18 -16.62 -10.82
N ASP A 22 24.80 -15.49 -10.53
CA ASP A 22 24.82 -14.88 -9.20
C ASP A 22 23.45 -14.35 -8.77
N SER A 23 22.53 -14.14 -9.72
CA SER A 23 21.15 -13.73 -9.48
C SER A 23 20.19 -14.92 -9.37
N LYS A 24 20.69 -16.15 -9.27
CA LYS A 24 19.87 -17.36 -9.13
C LYS A 24 20.16 -18.09 -7.82
N ILE A 25 19.11 -18.33 -7.05
CA ILE A 25 19.16 -19.18 -5.86
C ILE A 25 18.37 -20.46 -6.18
N PRO A 26 19.01 -21.64 -6.24
CA PRO A 26 18.33 -22.88 -6.59
C PRO A 26 17.10 -23.15 -5.71
N PHE A 27 15.99 -23.59 -6.31
CA PHE A 27 14.77 -23.96 -5.61
C PHE A 27 14.03 -25.05 -6.35
N GLU A 28 13.89 -26.24 -5.74
CA GLU A 28 13.24 -27.41 -6.35
C GLU A 28 13.79 -27.78 -7.75
N GLN A 29 13.29 -28.88 -8.31
CA GLN A 29 13.75 -29.32 -9.63
C GLN A 29 13.20 -28.41 -10.74
N GLY A 30 14.10 -27.73 -11.44
CA GLY A 30 13.78 -26.91 -12.61
C GLY A 30 13.41 -25.46 -12.31
N PHE A 31 13.47 -25.03 -11.05
CA PHE A 31 13.18 -23.66 -10.65
C PHE A 31 14.34 -23.01 -9.86
N CYS A 32 14.30 -21.69 -9.78
CA CYS A 32 15.15 -20.91 -8.91
C CYS A 32 14.42 -19.64 -8.44
N VAL A 33 14.88 -19.07 -7.33
CA VAL A 33 14.50 -17.72 -6.90
C VAL A 33 15.50 -16.75 -7.53
N GLY A 34 14.98 -15.77 -8.26
CA GLY A 34 15.76 -14.72 -8.92
C GLY A 34 15.27 -13.32 -8.56
N PRO A 35 15.70 -12.29 -9.31
CA PRO A 35 15.33 -10.91 -9.04
C PRO A 35 13.81 -10.71 -8.95
N HIS A 36 13.39 -9.83 -8.07
CA HIS A 36 11.99 -9.51 -7.81
C HIS A 36 11.32 -8.91 -9.06
N CYS A 37 10.11 -9.32 -9.45
CA CYS A 37 9.46 -8.89 -10.69
C CYS A 37 8.68 -7.57 -10.56
N SER A 38 8.37 -7.11 -9.34
CA SER A 38 7.65 -5.85 -9.15
C SER A 38 8.38 -4.68 -9.81
N PRO A 39 7.71 -3.89 -10.67
CA PRO A 39 8.32 -2.76 -11.37
C PRO A 39 8.92 -1.70 -10.44
N VAL A 40 8.45 -1.63 -9.19
CA VAL A 40 8.97 -0.71 -8.17
C VAL A 40 10.47 -0.92 -7.97
N PHE A 41 10.96 -2.16 -8.02
CA PHE A 41 12.38 -2.46 -7.84
C PHE A 41 13.24 -2.22 -9.09
N TRP A 42 12.68 -1.86 -10.25
CA TRP A 42 13.47 -1.75 -11.49
C TRP A 42 13.66 -0.35 -12.03
N ASN A 43 12.79 0.61 -11.68
CA ASN A 43 12.74 1.96 -12.26
C ASN A 43 12.53 1.94 -13.78
N ARG A 44 11.66 1.03 -14.26
CA ARG A 44 11.46 0.76 -15.69
C ARG A 44 10.06 1.06 -16.19
N ASN A 45 9.16 1.61 -15.36
CA ASN A 45 7.86 2.01 -15.88
C ASN A 45 8.01 3.21 -16.84
N PRO A 46 7.07 3.39 -17.79
CA PRO A 46 7.04 4.56 -18.66
C PRO A 46 7.17 5.87 -17.86
N GLY A 47 8.10 6.75 -18.25
CA GLY A 47 8.34 8.03 -17.57
C GLY A 47 9.29 7.97 -16.35
N GLU A 48 9.58 6.78 -15.81
CA GLU A 48 10.47 6.65 -14.65
C GLU A 48 11.94 6.82 -15.01
N HIS A 49 12.33 6.40 -16.23
CA HIS A 49 13.71 6.53 -16.68
C HIS A 49 14.15 8.00 -16.76
N GLU A 50 13.31 8.90 -17.28
CA GLU A 50 13.62 10.33 -17.29
C GLU A 50 13.65 10.92 -15.88
N LEU A 51 12.80 10.43 -14.98
CA LEU A 51 12.67 10.96 -13.62
C LEU A 51 13.84 10.55 -12.71
N TYR A 52 14.22 9.27 -12.74
CA TYR A 52 15.18 8.67 -11.81
C TYR A 52 16.59 8.51 -12.41
N ARG A 53 16.73 8.56 -13.74
CA ARG A 53 17.98 8.48 -14.51
C ARG A 53 18.87 7.28 -14.16
N GLY A 54 18.26 6.10 -14.02
CA GLY A 54 19.00 4.85 -13.92
C GLY A 54 18.17 3.70 -13.36
N PRO A 55 18.58 2.45 -13.64
CA PRO A 55 17.95 1.29 -13.03
C PRO A 55 18.18 1.30 -11.51
N SER A 56 17.29 0.64 -10.77
CA SER A 56 17.58 0.34 -9.37
C SER A 56 18.84 -0.53 -9.27
N PRO A 57 19.73 -0.27 -8.30
CA PRO A 57 20.95 -1.05 -8.14
C PRO A 57 20.72 -2.42 -7.49
N ASN A 58 19.54 -2.66 -6.91
CA ASN A 58 19.29 -3.82 -6.06
C ASN A 58 17.87 -4.37 -6.30
N CYS A 59 17.77 -5.39 -7.16
CA CYS A 59 16.52 -6.02 -7.55
C CYS A 59 16.36 -7.43 -6.94
N GLY A 60 17.21 -7.82 -5.99
CA GLY A 60 17.26 -9.19 -5.47
C GLY A 60 17.93 -10.19 -6.41
N PRO A 61 17.83 -11.50 -6.13
CA PRO A 61 17.13 -12.08 -4.98
C PRO A 61 17.84 -11.80 -3.64
N TRP A 62 17.14 -11.95 -2.52
CA TRP A 62 17.64 -11.66 -1.18
C TRP A 62 17.54 -12.90 -0.28
N ARG A 63 18.66 -13.35 0.29
CA ARG A 63 18.73 -14.60 1.08
C ARG A 63 18.15 -14.47 2.49
N ASP A 64 18.09 -13.25 3.00
CA ASP A 64 17.75 -12.95 4.39
C ASP A 64 17.04 -11.60 4.49
N LEU A 65 16.42 -11.34 5.64
CA LEU A 65 15.65 -10.12 5.86
C LEU A 65 16.55 -8.88 5.75
N THR A 66 17.78 -8.95 6.24
CA THR A 66 18.75 -7.84 6.19
C THR A 66 19.05 -7.39 4.75
N SER A 67 19.31 -8.34 3.85
CA SER A 67 19.56 -8.07 2.43
C SER A 67 18.30 -7.56 1.71
N TYR A 68 17.12 -8.07 2.08
CA TYR A 68 15.83 -7.55 1.61
C TYR A 68 15.61 -6.09 2.03
N CYS A 69 15.81 -5.77 3.31
CA CYS A 69 15.73 -4.41 3.85
C CYS A 69 16.69 -3.45 3.12
N ARG A 70 17.90 -3.90 2.82
CA ARG A 70 18.84 -3.14 2.01
C ARG A 70 18.29 -2.88 0.61
N GLY A 71 17.67 -3.88 -0.03
CA GLY A 71 16.98 -3.73 -1.31
C GLY A 71 15.88 -2.68 -1.29
N LEU A 72 15.06 -2.64 -0.23
CA LEU A 72 14.04 -1.61 -0.04
C LEU A 72 14.65 -0.20 0.04
N ILE A 73 15.69 -0.02 0.87
CA ILE A 73 16.34 1.29 1.05
C ILE A 73 17.04 1.75 -0.22
N ASP A 74 17.81 0.86 -0.87
CA ASP A 74 18.49 1.14 -2.14
C ASP A 74 17.48 1.55 -3.22
N THR A 75 16.33 0.87 -3.27
CA THR A 75 15.22 1.21 -4.17
C THR A 75 14.66 2.59 -3.86
N GLY A 76 14.39 2.90 -2.59
CA GLY A 76 13.91 4.21 -2.15
C GLY A 76 14.83 5.35 -2.57
N PHE A 77 16.16 5.20 -2.42
CA PHE A 77 17.13 6.20 -2.89
C PHE A 77 17.21 6.29 -4.42
N SER A 78 17.12 5.17 -5.12
CA SER A 78 17.16 5.14 -6.58
C SER A 78 15.95 5.86 -7.20
N ARG A 79 14.82 5.87 -6.49
CA ARG A 79 13.53 6.46 -6.90
C ARG A 79 13.32 7.90 -6.45
N LEU A 80 14.41 8.60 -6.12
CA LEU A 80 14.39 10.03 -5.93
C LEU A 80 14.69 10.75 -7.26
N PRO A 81 13.91 11.80 -7.63
CA PRO A 81 14.22 12.60 -8.80
C PRO A 81 15.63 13.18 -8.75
N LYS A 82 16.35 13.16 -9.87
CA LYS A 82 17.74 13.67 -9.94
C LYS A 82 17.84 15.16 -10.24
N ASP A 83 16.80 15.73 -10.85
CA ASP A 83 16.69 17.17 -11.07
C ASP A 83 15.63 17.75 -10.14
N ALA A 84 15.81 19.03 -9.79
CA ALA A 84 14.72 19.81 -9.23
C ALA A 84 13.54 19.66 -10.20
N VAL A 85 12.40 19.20 -9.66
CA VAL A 85 11.18 18.95 -10.43
C VAL A 85 10.63 20.30 -10.87
N ASN A 86 11.31 20.95 -11.81
CA ASN A 86 11.16 22.38 -12.10
C ASN A 86 9.82 22.70 -12.79
N ASN A 87 9.03 21.68 -13.14
CA ASN A 87 7.76 21.82 -13.86
C ASN A 87 6.57 21.02 -13.29
N ARG A 88 6.71 20.27 -12.19
CA ARG A 88 5.51 19.67 -11.54
C ARG A 88 5.17 20.46 -10.29
N LYS A 89 3.93 20.93 -10.21
CA LYS A 89 3.37 21.48 -8.97
C LYS A 89 3.35 20.34 -7.95
N LEU A 90 4.33 20.30 -7.06
CA LEU A 90 4.34 19.34 -5.96
C LEU A 90 3.11 19.60 -5.09
N LEU A 91 2.52 18.52 -4.59
CA LEU A 91 1.49 18.60 -3.56
C LEU A 91 2.07 19.30 -2.33
N PRO A 92 1.28 20.13 -1.61
CA PRO A 92 1.76 20.88 -0.45
C PRO A 92 2.49 19.99 0.59
N TYR A 93 2.03 18.76 0.73
CA TYR A 93 2.49 17.77 1.70
C TYR A 93 3.46 16.72 1.11
N GLN A 94 3.90 16.84 -0.15
CA GLN A 94 4.77 15.83 -0.80
C GLN A 94 6.10 15.67 -0.05
N GLY A 95 6.63 16.79 0.47
CA GLY A 95 7.99 16.90 0.97
C GLY A 95 9.00 17.26 -0.12
N SER A 96 10.12 17.86 0.29
CA SER A 96 11.25 18.15 -0.59
C SER A 96 12.11 16.89 -0.80
N ILE A 97 12.92 16.85 -1.86
CA ILE A 97 13.89 15.76 -2.08
C ILE A 97 14.78 15.53 -0.84
N GLN A 98 15.15 16.61 -0.12
CA GLN A 98 15.95 16.49 1.10
C GLN A 98 15.18 15.84 2.25
N ASP A 99 13.87 16.10 2.36
CA ASP A 99 13.02 15.42 3.33
C ASP A 99 12.98 13.92 3.06
N HIS A 100 12.83 13.51 1.79
CA HIS A 100 12.87 12.10 1.41
C HIS A 100 14.22 11.45 1.70
N ILE A 101 15.34 12.12 1.37
CA ILE A 101 16.69 11.63 1.70
C ILE A 101 16.84 11.41 3.21
N ARG A 102 16.39 12.37 4.02
CA ARG A 102 16.45 12.28 5.47
C ARG A 102 15.60 11.12 5.99
N LEU A 103 14.35 11.01 5.54
CA LEU A 103 13.43 9.94 5.93
C LEU A 103 13.96 8.56 5.54
N LEU A 104 14.58 8.42 4.36
CA LEU A 104 15.19 7.17 3.91
C LEU A 104 16.38 6.75 4.80
N LYS A 105 17.25 7.69 5.18
CA LYS A 105 18.37 7.41 6.09
C LYS A 105 17.88 6.97 7.47
N ILE A 106 16.89 7.67 8.01
CA ILE A 106 16.25 7.29 9.28
C ILE A 106 15.59 5.91 9.16
N SER A 107 14.84 5.68 8.08
CA SER A 107 14.18 4.40 7.83
C SER A 107 15.18 3.25 7.73
N GLN A 108 16.37 3.49 7.15
CA GLN A 108 17.45 2.52 7.10
C GLN A 108 17.91 2.11 8.51
N GLU A 109 18.16 3.07 9.39
CA GLU A 109 18.56 2.80 10.78
C GLU A 109 17.45 2.08 11.56
N VAL A 110 16.19 2.53 11.40
CA VAL A 110 15.04 1.93 12.07
C VAL A 110 14.80 0.50 11.60
N ILE A 111 14.74 0.26 10.29
CA ILE A 111 14.48 -1.07 9.74
C ILE A 111 15.61 -2.05 10.10
N GLN A 112 16.86 -1.60 10.19
CA GLN A 112 17.96 -2.45 10.65
C GLN A 112 17.72 -2.96 12.08
N LYS A 113 17.32 -2.08 13.00
CA LYS A 113 16.95 -2.49 14.36
C LYS A 113 15.72 -3.39 14.39
N LEU A 114 14.71 -3.10 13.58
CA LEU A 114 13.52 -3.95 13.47
C LEU A 114 13.86 -5.35 12.95
N ALA A 115 14.79 -5.48 11.99
CA ALA A 115 15.21 -6.76 11.46
C ALA A 115 15.98 -7.64 12.48
N GLU A 116 16.48 -7.06 13.58
CA GLU A 116 17.09 -7.78 14.70
C GLU A 116 16.05 -8.33 15.69
N ASP A 117 14.81 -7.83 15.66
CA ASP A 117 13.74 -8.30 16.54
C ASP A 117 13.24 -9.68 16.11
N LYS A 118 13.28 -10.64 17.04
CA LYS A 118 12.94 -12.03 16.76
C LYS A 118 11.51 -12.21 16.25
N ARG A 119 10.55 -11.39 16.71
CA ARG A 119 9.15 -11.45 16.27
C ARG A 119 9.02 -11.08 14.80
N ILE A 120 9.80 -10.10 14.36
CA ILE A 120 9.84 -9.64 12.97
C ILE A 120 10.55 -10.67 12.11
N GLU A 121 11.67 -11.23 12.57
CA GLU A 121 12.36 -12.33 11.88
C GLU A 121 11.43 -13.54 11.67
N ASP A 122 10.69 -13.96 12.70
CA ASP A 122 9.74 -15.08 12.62
C ASP A 122 8.58 -14.78 11.66
N ALA A 123 8.09 -13.53 11.67
CA ALA A 123 7.06 -13.03 10.74
C ALA A 123 7.57 -12.79 9.31
N ALA A 124 8.89 -12.75 9.11
CA ALA A 124 9.49 -12.50 7.81
C ALA A 124 9.61 -13.75 6.95
N THR A 125 9.15 -14.92 7.39
CA THR A 125 9.34 -16.17 6.64
C THR A 125 8.96 -16.02 5.15
N PRO A 126 9.85 -16.37 4.19
CA PRO A 126 9.59 -16.24 2.76
C PRO A 126 8.29 -16.94 2.33
N ALA A 127 7.34 -16.18 1.80
CA ALA A 127 6.03 -16.67 1.39
C ALA A 127 5.64 -16.12 0.01
N LEU A 128 5.03 -16.98 -0.79
CA LEU A 128 4.43 -16.61 -2.07
C LEU A 128 2.92 -16.39 -1.86
N LEU A 129 2.50 -15.13 -1.87
CA LEU A 129 1.10 -14.72 -1.75
C LEU A 129 0.72 -13.89 -2.97
N HIS A 130 -0.52 -14.09 -3.46
CA HIS A 130 -1.02 -13.36 -4.62
C HIS A 130 -1.33 -11.91 -4.21
N PRO A 131 -0.66 -10.89 -4.77
CA PRO A 131 -0.75 -9.50 -4.30
C PRO A 131 -2.08 -8.82 -4.68
N ASP A 132 -2.83 -9.39 -5.64
CA ASP A 132 -4.16 -8.88 -6.03
C ASP A 132 -5.24 -9.97 -5.90
N PHE A 133 -5.32 -10.58 -4.72
CA PHE A 133 -6.21 -11.71 -4.48
C PHE A 133 -7.66 -11.26 -4.26
N HIS A 134 -8.33 -10.84 -5.33
CA HIS A 134 -9.71 -10.35 -5.30
C HIS A 134 -10.65 -11.18 -6.20
N LYS A 135 -11.98 -11.05 -6.01
CA LYS A 135 -12.98 -11.92 -6.66
C LYS A 135 -12.92 -11.96 -8.19
N ARG A 136 -12.49 -10.87 -8.84
CA ARG A 136 -12.36 -10.81 -10.32
C ARG A 136 -11.20 -11.65 -10.86
N ASN A 137 -10.28 -12.07 -10.00
CA ASN A 137 -9.13 -12.93 -10.34
C ASN A 137 -9.39 -14.40 -9.99
N ILE A 138 -10.59 -14.75 -9.51
CA ILE A 138 -10.98 -16.09 -9.10
C ILE A 138 -12.06 -16.62 -10.05
N TYR A 139 -11.73 -17.68 -10.79
CA TYR A 139 -12.68 -18.40 -11.62
C TYR A 139 -13.25 -19.59 -10.85
N VAL A 140 -14.56 -19.77 -10.93
CA VAL A 140 -15.29 -20.88 -10.31
C VAL A 140 -16.08 -21.66 -11.36
N SER A 141 -16.40 -22.91 -11.05
CA SER A 141 -17.19 -23.76 -11.94
C SER A 141 -18.62 -23.22 -12.09
N ALA A 142 -19.10 -23.13 -13.33
CA ALA A 142 -20.48 -22.75 -13.64
C ALA A 142 -21.52 -23.75 -13.11
N LYS A 143 -21.11 -25.02 -12.86
CA LYS A 143 -22.00 -26.06 -12.30
C LYS A 143 -21.98 -26.08 -10.78
N ASP A 144 -20.85 -25.71 -10.17
CA ASP A 144 -20.64 -25.70 -8.73
C ASP A 144 -19.69 -24.55 -8.34
N PRO A 145 -20.24 -23.39 -7.95
CA PRO A 145 -19.44 -22.21 -7.59
C PRO A 145 -18.52 -22.38 -6.38
N THR A 146 -18.62 -23.49 -5.64
CA THR A 146 -17.69 -23.81 -4.54
C THR A 146 -16.34 -24.33 -5.03
N VAL A 147 -16.28 -24.74 -6.30
CA VAL A 147 -15.06 -25.26 -6.92
C VAL A 147 -14.33 -24.14 -7.66
N ILE A 148 -13.17 -23.76 -7.14
CA ILE A 148 -12.23 -22.85 -7.83
C ILE A 148 -11.60 -23.60 -9.00
N THR A 149 -11.78 -23.07 -10.20
CA THR A 149 -11.26 -23.66 -11.45
C THR A 149 -10.00 -22.96 -11.96
N GLY A 150 -9.73 -21.74 -11.50
CA GLY A 150 -8.55 -21.00 -11.92
C GLY A 150 -8.33 -19.74 -11.09
N LEU A 151 -7.07 -19.37 -10.97
CA LEU A 151 -6.62 -18.09 -10.43
C LEU A 151 -5.78 -17.43 -11.53
N ILE A 152 -6.04 -16.15 -11.80
CA ILE A 152 -5.31 -15.37 -12.82
C ILE A 152 -4.61 -14.17 -12.19
N ASP A 153 -3.89 -13.40 -13.01
CA ASP A 153 -3.20 -12.17 -12.61
C ASP A 153 -1.95 -12.34 -11.73
N TRP A 154 -1.26 -13.46 -11.92
CA TRP A 154 -0.10 -13.85 -11.12
C TRP A 154 1.20 -13.14 -11.48
N GLN A 155 1.25 -12.30 -12.52
CA GLN A 155 2.49 -11.72 -13.04
C GLN A 155 3.25 -10.84 -12.03
N SER A 156 2.54 -10.29 -11.03
CA SER A 156 3.14 -9.48 -9.97
C SER A 156 3.48 -10.29 -8.71
N THR A 157 3.18 -11.59 -8.70
CA THR A 157 3.37 -12.46 -7.53
C THR A 157 4.86 -12.71 -7.29
N SER A 158 5.31 -12.48 -6.07
CA SER A 158 6.70 -12.64 -5.65
C SER A 158 6.80 -13.26 -4.26
N ILE A 159 7.95 -13.85 -3.98
CA ILE A 159 8.30 -14.40 -2.68
C ILE A 159 8.76 -13.23 -1.81
N GLU A 160 7.95 -12.88 -0.83
CA GLU A 160 8.15 -11.74 0.06
C GLU A 160 8.17 -12.19 1.53
N PRO A 161 8.66 -11.35 2.45
CA PRO A 161 8.40 -11.57 3.87
C PRO A 161 6.90 -11.72 4.12
N ALA A 162 6.48 -12.74 4.89
CA ALA A 162 5.05 -13.04 5.03
C ALA A 162 4.21 -11.85 5.51
N PHE A 163 4.77 -10.97 6.35
CA PHE A 163 4.09 -9.75 6.81
C PHE A 163 3.76 -8.75 5.69
N ILE A 164 4.32 -8.88 4.48
CA ILE A 164 4.04 -7.95 3.36
C ILE A 164 2.59 -8.07 2.88
N TYR A 165 2.06 -9.29 2.77
CA TYR A 165 0.69 -9.51 2.24
C TYR A 165 -0.23 -10.25 3.21
N ALA A 166 0.30 -10.86 4.29
CA ALA A 166 -0.53 -11.66 5.19
C ALA A 166 -1.67 -10.87 5.84
N ASN A 167 -1.50 -9.56 6.02
CA ASN A 167 -2.49 -8.69 6.66
C ASN A 167 -3.50 -8.05 5.70
N GLU A 168 -3.38 -8.29 4.40
CA GLU A 168 -4.34 -7.80 3.41
C GLU A 168 -5.66 -8.59 3.50
N THR A 169 -6.77 -7.87 3.36
CA THR A 169 -8.12 -8.44 3.35
C THR A 169 -8.69 -8.36 1.94
N PRO A 170 -8.85 -9.51 1.24
CA PRO A 170 -9.52 -9.57 -0.05
C PRO A 170 -10.91 -8.96 -0.08
N ASP A 171 -11.33 -8.46 -1.24
CA ASP A 171 -12.63 -7.83 -1.43
C ASP A 171 -13.83 -8.78 -1.23
N PHE A 172 -13.65 -10.07 -1.49
CA PHE A 172 -14.67 -11.09 -1.24
C PHE A 172 -14.83 -11.47 0.24
N THR A 173 -13.89 -11.03 1.09
CA THR A 173 -13.96 -11.17 2.56
C THR A 173 -14.16 -9.85 3.26
N ALA A 174 -14.19 -8.74 2.52
CA ALA A 174 -14.36 -7.42 3.11
C ALA A 174 -15.78 -7.28 3.68
N LEU A 175 -15.86 -6.73 4.89
CA LEU A 175 -17.15 -6.33 5.44
C LEU A 175 -17.73 -5.19 4.58
N PRO A 176 -19.05 -5.18 4.31
CA PRO A 176 -19.68 -4.06 3.63
C PRO A 176 -19.36 -2.77 4.40
N ARG A 177 -18.87 -1.74 3.71
CA ARG A 177 -18.69 -0.42 4.35
C ARG A 177 -20.05 0.01 4.86
N ALA A 178 -20.16 0.31 6.15
CA ALA A 178 -21.29 1.07 6.64
C ALA A 178 -21.26 2.43 5.92
N PRO A 179 -22.33 2.86 5.24
CA PRO A 179 -22.36 4.21 4.68
C PRO A 179 -22.14 5.21 5.83
N GLU A 180 -21.17 6.11 5.72
CA GLU A 180 -21.03 7.22 6.70
C GLU A 180 -22.30 8.08 6.76
N GLU A 181 -23.10 8.08 5.69
CA GLU A 181 -24.44 8.67 5.67
C GLU A 181 -25.44 8.01 6.65
N ASP A 182 -25.22 6.75 7.05
CA ASP A 182 -26.05 6.04 8.05
C ASP A 182 -25.70 6.42 9.49
N LEU A 183 -24.53 7.02 9.75
CA LEU A 183 -24.12 7.42 11.10
C LEU A 183 -24.60 8.84 11.46
N LEU A 184 -24.78 9.72 10.46
CA LEU A 184 -25.25 11.09 10.68
C LEU A 184 -26.78 11.25 10.58
N LYS A 185 -27.52 10.25 10.08
CA LYS A 185 -29.00 10.30 9.95
C LYS A 185 -29.77 9.56 11.06
N ASN A 186 -29.09 8.94 12.02
CA ASN A 186 -29.72 7.98 12.95
C ASN A 186 -29.85 8.44 14.41
N GLU A 187 -30.10 9.73 14.66
CA GLU A 187 -30.69 10.13 15.96
C GLU A 187 -32.23 10.14 15.94
N GLN A 188 -32.89 10.02 14.78
CA GLN A 188 -34.37 10.16 14.72
C GLN A 188 -35.12 9.18 13.80
N ASN A 189 -34.46 8.23 13.13
CA ASN A 189 -35.17 7.18 12.40
C ASN A 189 -34.45 5.84 12.58
N GLU A 190 -35.09 4.89 13.27
CA GLU A 190 -34.74 3.47 13.19
C GLU A 190 -34.97 3.00 11.75
N MET A 191 -33.96 3.10 10.89
CA MET A 191 -34.02 2.44 9.59
C MET A 191 -34.05 0.94 9.81
N LYS A 192 -35.23 0.33 9.61
CA LYS A 192 -35.38 -1.12 9.51
C LYS A 192 -34.52 -1.61 8.35
N ILE A 193 -33.35 -2.14 8.67
CA ILE A 193 -32.54 -2.93 7.76
C ILE A 193 -33.44 -4.06 7.23
N SER A 194 -33.50 -4.23 5.91
CA SER A 194 -34.29 -5.32 5.32
C SER A 194 -33.70 -6.66 5.76
N GLU A 195 -34.54 -7.69 5.94
CA GLU A 195 -34.05 -9.04 6.26
C GLU A 195 -32.99 -9.53 5.26
N GLN A 196 -33.06 -9.07 4.01
CA GLN A 196 -32.08 -9.37 2.98
C GLN A 196 -30.71 -8.74 3.28
N LYS A 197 -30.67 -7.46 3.64
CA LYS A 197 -29.43 -6.76 4.00
C LYS A 197 -28.83 -7.33 5.29
N GLU A 198 -29.67 -7.75 6.23
CA GLU A 198 -29.22 -8.45 7.45
C GLU A 198 -28.56 -9.80 7.12
N ARG A 199 -29.15 -10.59 6.21
CA ARG A 199 -28.55 -11.84 5.72
C ARG A 199 -27.20 -11.60 5.04
N GLU A 200 -27.11 -10.61 4.15
CA GLU A 200 -25.87 -10.27 3.43
C GLU A 200 -24.75 -9.83 4.38
N LEU A 201 -25.07 -9.00 5.37
CA LEU A 201 -24.12 -8.60 6.42
C LEU A 201 -23.63 -9.80 7.23
N LYS A 202 -24.54 -10.72 7.57
CA LYS A 202 -24.20 -11.95 8.29
C LYS A 202 -23.29 -12.85 7.45
N ASP A 203 -23.61 -13.08 6.19
CA ASP A 203 -22.80 -13.91 5.29
C ASP A 203 -21.40 -13.31 5.08
N ALA A 204 -21.31 -12.00 4.87
CA ALA A 204 -20.03 -11.31 4.77
C ALA A 204 -19.21 -11.41 6.07
N SER A 205 -19.86 -11.32 7.23
CA SER A 205 -19.21 -11.50 8.54
C SER A 205 -18.65 -12.91 8.72
N VAL A 206 -19.42 -13.94 8.33
CA VAL A 206 -18.97 -15.34 8.36
C VAL A 206 -17.79 -15.54 7.42
N CYS A 207 -17.82 -14.99 6.21
CA CYS A 207 -16.70 -15.05 5.26
C CYS A 207 -15.43 -14.40 5.82
N TYR A 208 -15.55 -13.19 6.38
CA TYR A 208 -14.42 -12.47 7.01
C TYR A 208 -13.80 -13.30 8.15
N GLN A 209 -14.62 -13.76 9.10
CA GLN A 209 -14.16 -14.54 10.25
C GLN A 209 -13.52 -15.86 9.81
N THR A 210 -14.10 -16.53 8.81
CA THR A 210 -13.55 -17.77 8.27
C THR A 210 -12.18 -17.53 7.64
N TYR A 211 -12.04 -16.48 6.83
CA TYR A 211 -10.77 -16.12 6.21
C TYR A 211 -9.70 -15.79 7.26
N ASP A 212 -10.05 -14.97 8.26
CA ASP A 212 -9.13 -14.63 9.34
C ASP A 212 -8.66 -15.88 10.12
N VAL A 213 -9.59 -16.78 10.48
CA VAL A 213 -9.24 -18.04 11.14
C VAL A 213 -8.36 -18.92 10.25
N VAL A 214 -8.66 -19.04 8.96
CA VAL A 214 -7.84 -19.83 8.03
C VAL A 214 -6.43 -19.26 7.96
N MET A 215 -6.29 -17.95 7.72
CA MET A 215 -5.00 -17.29 7.55
C MET A 215 -4.17 -17.29 8.84
N THR A 216 -4.81 -17.13 9.99
CA THR A 216 -4.14 -17.01 11.29
C THR A 216 -3.90 -18.37 11.97
N ALA A 217 -4.83 -19.32 11.87
CA ALA A 217 -4.76 -20.59 12.60
C ALA A 217 -4.43 -21.80 11.73
N LEU A 218 -4.93 -21.86 10.49
CA LEU A 218 -4.79 -23.05 9.62
C LEU A 218 -3.58 -22.98 8.68
N ILE A 219 -2.91 -21.82 8.59
CA ILE A 219 -1.68 -21.64 7.83
C ILE A 219 -0.55 -21.25 8.79
N PRO A 220 0.12 -22.23 9.45
CA PRO A 220 1.13 -21.95 10.47
C PRO A 220 2.24 -21.01 10.02
N LYS A 221 2.62 -21.07 8.74
CA LYS A 221 3.65 -20.22 8.12
C LYS A 221 3.31 -18.73 8.13
N LEU A 222 2.03 -18.37 8.09
CA LEU A 222 1.57 -16.98 8.08
C LEU A 222 1.19 -16.47 9.47
N ARG A 223 1.01 -17.38 10.44
CA ARG A 223 0.56 -17.05 11.78
C ARG A 223 1.43 -15.98 12.47
N PRO A 224 2.78 -16.05 12.46
CA PRO A 224 3.58 -15.00 13.09
C PRO A 224 3.33 -13.62 12.46
N ALA A 225 3.21 -13.55 11.13
CA ALA A 225 2.89 -12.31 10.41
C ALA A 225 1.48 -11.77 10.69
N ARG A 226 0.48 -12.66 10.84
CA ARG A 226 -0.90 -12.29 11.18
C ARG A 226 -1.04 -11.76 12.61
N LEU A 227 -0.18 -12.20 13.52
CA LEU A 227 -0.20 -11.80 14.93
C LEU A 227 0.76 -10.64 15.23
N LEU A 228 1.56 -10.22 14.26
CA LEU A 228 2.53 -9.13 14.42
C LEU A 228 1.79 -7.80 14.49
N ASP A 229 2.16 -6.94 15.45
CA ASP A 229 1.63 -5.58 15.53
C ASP A 229 1.95 -4.82 14.24
N PRO A 230 0.95 -4.22 13.55
CA PRO A 230 1.18 -3.47 12.31
C PRO A 230 2.26 -2.41 12.38
N THR A 231 2.41 -1.73 13.52
CA THR A 231 3.43 -0.70 13.71
C THR A 231 4.86 -1.25 13.55
N LEU A 232 5.07 -2.56 13.71
CA LEU A 232 6.38 -3.21 13.54
C LEU A 232 6.76 -3.50 12.08
N PHE A 233 5.80 -3.54 11.15
CA PHE A 233 6.07 -3.89 9.75
C PHE A 233 5.63 -2.85 8.72
N ARG A 234 4.75 -1.89 9.07
CA ARG A 234 4.26 -0.89 8.11
C ARG A 234 5.36 -0.08 7.43
N LEU A 235 6.44 0.25 8.15
CA LEU A 235 7.57 0.98 7.57
C LEU A 235 8.20 0.25 6.36
N PHE A 236 8.17 -1.09 6.34
CA PHE A 236 8.68 -1.90 5.24
C PHE A 236 7.85 -1.72 3.95
N HIS A 237 6.55 -1.42 4.07
CA HIS A 237 5.68 -1.18 2.92
C HIS A 237 5.96 0.15 2.22
N TYR A 238 6.40 1.18 2.97
CA TYR A 238 6.45 2.55 2.45
C TYR A 238 7.87 3.09 2.24
N CYS A 239 8.88 2.56 2.93
CA CYS A 239 10.23 3.13 2.92
C CYS A 239 10.86 3.14 1.52
N HIS A 240 10.49 2.22 0.63
CA HIS A 240 11.04 2.11 -0.72
C HIS A 240 10.27 2.92 -1.78
N THR A 241 9.13 3.52 -1.39
CA THR A 241 8.22 4.25 -2.29
C THR A 241 7.94 5.67 -1.81
N THR A 242 8.76 6.21 -0.92
CA THR A 242 8.55 7.53 -0.27
C THR A 242 8.23 8.65 -1.26
N TRP A 243 8.90 8.70 -2.43
CA TRP A 243 8.64 9.73 -3.44
C TRP A 243 7.27 9.57 -4.11
N ARG A 244 6.82 8.33 -4.32
CA ARG A 244 5.51 8.03 -4.91
C ARG A 244 4.38 8.27 -3.91
N ASP A 245 4.57 7.82 -2.67
CA ASP A 245 3.53 7.78 -1.64
C ASP A 245 3.50 9.02 -0.73
N SER A 246 4.43 9.96 -0.93
CA SER A 246 4.71 11.15 -0.11
C SER A 246 5.62 10.91 1.11
N ALA A 247 6.41 11.93 1.44
CA ALA A 247 7.22 11.97 2.67
C ALA A 247 6.34 11.85 3.93
N VAL A 248 5.12 12.36 3.87
CA VAL A 248 4.17 12.37 5.00
C VAL A 248 3.72 10.97 5.38
N ALA A 249 3.44 10.09 4.42
CA ALA A 249 3.04 8.71 4.72
C ALA A 249 4.12 7.98 5.52
N VAL A 250 5.38 8.06 5.06
CA VAL A 250 6.52 7.42 5.74
C VAL A 250 6.80 8.06 7.10
N ARG A 251 6.65 9.38 7.20
CA ARG A 251 6.83 10.09 8.46
C ARG A 251 5.77 9.70 9.49
N GLN A 252 4.52 9.49 9.08
CA GLN A 252 3.46 9.01 9.97
C GLN A 252 3.83 7.66 10.60
N GLU A 253 4.29 6.70 9.79
CA GLU A 253 4.72 5.38 10.29
C GLU A 253 5.88 5.48 11.28
N LEU A 254 6.85 6.36 11.00
CA LEU A 254 7.97 6.62 11.90
C LEU A 254 7.51 7.29 13.21
N ILE A 255 6.55 8.23 13.16
CA ILE A 255 5.99 8.89 14.35
C ILE A 255 5.28 7.85 15.23
N GLU A 256 4.36 7.06 14.66
CA GLU A 256 3.62 6.03 15.41
C GLU A 256 4.56 5.00 16.04
N LEU A 257 5.53 4.51 15.27
CA LEU A 257 6.54 3.59 15.77
C LEU A 257 7.41 4.21 16.87
N SER A 258 7.86 5.46 16.71
CA SER A 258 8.68 6.13 17.72
C SER A 258 7.93 6.35 19.03
N ALA A 259 6.63 6.70 18.96
CA ALA A 259 5.79 6.92 20.12
C ALA A 259 5.54 5.63 20.93
N ARG A 260 5.42 4.50 20.23
CA ARG A 260 5.16 3.18 20.82
C ARG A 260 6.42 2.33 21.04
N TRP A 261 7.62 2.85 20.78
CA TRP A 261 8.87 2.06 20.77
C TRP A 261 9.07 1.22 22.04
N ALA A 262 8.93 1.86 23.21
CA ALA A 262 9.07 1.20 24.51
C ALA A 262 7.90 0.26 24.84
N GLU A 263 6.66 0.63 24.46
CA GLU A 263 5.46 -0.20 24.63
C GLU A 263 5.57 -1.50 23.82
N LEU A 264 6.12 -1.41 22.60
CA LEU A 264 6.36 -2.54 21.71
C LEU A 264 7.54 -3.41 22.18
N GLY A 265 8.26 -3.01 23.23
CA GLY A 265 9.37 -3.77 23.81
C GLY A 265 10.63 -3.79 22.95
N LEU A 266 10.82 -2.80 22.07
CA LEU A 266 12.01 -2.71 21.23
C LEU A 266 13.22 -2.22 22.03
N GLU A 267 14.39 -2.80 21.77
CA GLU A 267 15.61 -2.49 22.52
C GLU A 267 16.18 -1.10 22.18
N GLY A 268 16.73 -0.44 23.21
CA GLY A 268 17.33 0.88 23.11
C GLY A 268 16.33 2.00 22.76
N SER A 269 16.84 3.10 22.22
CA SER A 269 16.02 4.21 21.73
C SER A 269 15.71 4.08 20.24
N CYS A 270 14.51 4.54 19.85
CA CYS A 270 14.17 4.73 18.45
C CYS A 270 15.17 5.70 17.79
N PRO A 271 15.76 5.35 16.62
CA PRO A 271 16.59 6.29 15.85
C PRO A 271 15.82 7.54 15.40
N TYR A 272 14.50 7.43 15.22
CA TYR A 272 13.65 8.56 14.91
C TYR A 272 13.18 9.25 16.20
N SER A 273 13.57 10.51 16.37
CA SER A 273 13.16 11.35 17.50
C SER A 273 12.76 12.73 16.98
N PRO A 274 11.49 12.91 16.58
CA PRO A 274 11.02 14.18 16.04
C PRO A 274 10.89 15.24 17.13
N THR A 275 11.20 16.48 16.78
CA THR A 275 10.94 17.63 17.64
C THR A 275 9.46 18.00 17.67
N GLU A 276 9.02 18.73 18.70
CA GLU A 276 7.64 19.20 18.80
C GLU A 276 7.23 20.09 17.60
N ALA A 277 8.18 20.86 17.06
CA ALA A 277 7.94 21.66 15.86
C ALA A 277 7.70 20.79 14.62
N GLU A 278 8.46 19.71 14.45
CA GLU A 278 8.28 18.75 13.36
C GLU A 278 6.96 17.99 13.49
N LEU A 279 6.55 17.61 14.71
CA LEU A 279 5.25 16.99 14.95
C LEU A 279 4.09 17.94 14.61
N LYS A 280 4.19 19.22 14.99
CA LYS A 280 3.17 20.23 14.66
C LYS A 280 3.08 20.50 13.16
N GLN A 281 4.22 20.53 12.46
CA GLN A 281 4.23 20.68 11.01
C GLN A 281 3.64 19.43 10.34
N HIS A 282 4.07 18.25 10.76
CA HIS A 282 3.57 16.98 10.24
C HIS A 282 2.06 16.85 10.42
N ALA A 283 1.49 17.24 11.55
CA ALA A 283 0.05 17.18 11.77
C ALA A 283 -0.74 17.95 10.70
N ARG A 284 -0.24 19.13 10.27
CA ARG A 284 -0.85 19.93 9.20
C ARG A 284 -0.68 19.26 7.84
N ASP A 285 0.54 18.79 7.54
CA ASP A 285 0.81 18.12 6.27
C ASP A 285 0.03 16.80 6.14
N TYR A 286 -0.20 16.11 7.26
CA TYR A 286 -0.94 14.86 7.34
C TYR A 286 -2.45 15.08 7.15
N GLU A 287 -3.02 16.13 7.72
CA GLU A 287 -4.41 16.54 7.45
C GLU A 287 -4.63 16.79 5.94
N ASP A 288 -3.70 17.49 5.29
CA ASP A 288 -3.76 17.72 3.84
C ASP A 288 -3.62 16.43 3.03
N PHE A 289 -2.75 15.53 3.48
CA PHE A 289 -2.58 14.22 2.87
C PHE A 289 -3.86 13.39 2.96
N GLU A 290 -4.48 13.31 4.14
CA GLU A 290 -5.74 12.60 4.39
C GLU A 290 -6.88 13.20 3.56
N ALA A 291 -6.98 14.53 3.48
CA ALA A 291 -7.97 15.20 2.64
C ALA A 291 -7.86 14.78 1.17
N VAL A 292 -6.65 14.62 0.63
CA VAL A 292 -6.47 14.14 -0.75
C VAL A 292 -6.74 12.64 -0.89
N GLN A 293 -6.41 11.81 0.10
CA GLN A 293 -6.79 10.39 0.04
C GLN A 293 -8.31 10.21 0.09
N ALA A 294 -9.00 11.03 0.90
CA ALA A 294 -10.45 11.09 0.95
C ALA A 294 -11.04 11.55 -0.39
N LEU A 295 -10.49 12.63 -0.98
CA LEU A 295 -10.88 13.10 -2.31
C LEU A 295 -10.73 12.00 -3.37
N LYS A 296 -9.59 11.29 -3.41
CA LYS A 296 -9.38 10.18 -4.34
C LYS A 296 -10.37 9.05 -4.14
N SER A 297 -10.68 8.71 -2.89
CA SER A 297 -11.67 7.66 -2.57
C SER A 297 -13.08 8.08 -3.00
N TRP A 298 -13.45 9.32 -2.74
CA TRP A 298 -14.72 9.90 -3.19
C TRP A 298 -14.81 9.94 -4.71
N LEU A 299 -13.75 10.36 -5.42
CA LEU A 299 -13.72 10.35 -6.89
C LEU A 299 -13.87 8.95 -7.46
N ARG A 300 -13.18 7.97 -6.88
CA ARG A 300 -13.30 6.56 -7.27
C ARG A 300 -14.74 6.08 -7.19
N ASP A 301 -15.39 6.39 -6.07
CA ASP A 301 -16.75 5.93 -5.77
C ASP A 301 -17.80 6.71 -6.62
N ASN A 302 -17.58 7.99 -6.91
CA ASN A 302 -18.48 8.82 -7.74
C ASN A 302 -18.38 8.54 -9.24
N LEU A 303 -17.17 8.23 -9.72
CA LEU A 303 -16.92 7.98 -11.15
C LEU A 303 -17.03 6.49 -11.51
N ASP A 304 -17.34 5.63 -10.53
CA ASP A 304 -17.38 4.16 -10.67
C ASP A 304 -16.11 3.61 -11.36
N THR A 305 -14.95 4.06 -10.88
CA THR A 305 -13.64 3.71 -11.43
C THR A 305 -12.82 2.89 -10.42
N ASN A 306 -11.70 2.32 -10.87
CA ASN A 306 -10.69 1.75 -9.99
C ASN A 306 -9.68 2.83 -9.50
N SER A 307 -8.69 2.43 -8.70
CA SER A 307 -7.62 3.31 -8.20
C SER A 307 -6.78 3.97 -9.28
N ASP A 308 -6.75 3.39 -10.48
CA ASP A 308 -5.98 3.89 -11.63
C ASP A 308 -6.78 4.88 -12.48
N GLY A 309 -8.05 5.14 -12.14
CA GLY A 309 -8.91 6.04 -12.90
C GLY A 309 -9.37 5.47 -14.25
N TRP A 310 -9.32 4.15 -14.44
CA TRP A 310 -9.71 3.52 -15.70
C TRP A 310 -11.24 3.52 -15.90
N ILE A 311 -11.68 3.95 -17.08
CA ILE A 311 -13.10 4.04 -17.47
C ILE A 311 -13.30 3.39 -18.84
N PRO A 312 -14.37 2.58 -19.03
CA PRO A 312 -14.74 2.06 -20.34
C PRO A 312 -15.01 3.15 -21.38
N ASN A 313 -14.64 2.91 -22.65
CA ASN A 313 -14.80 3.90 -23.72
C ASN A 313 -16.26 4.34 -23.93
N ASP A 314 -17.22 3.45 -23.75
CA ASP A 314 -18.66 3.71 -23.85
C ASP A 314 -19.21 4.55 -22.69
N ALA A 315 -18.53 4.54 -21.54
CA ALA A 315 -18.85 5.37 -20.38
C ALA A 315 -18.10 6.72 -20.36
N TRP A 316 -17.16 6.94 -21.30
CA TRP A 316 -16.25 8.10 -21.27
C TRP A 316 -16.95 9.46 -21.27
N ASP A 317 -17.93 9.66 -22.14
CA ASP A 317 -18.64 10.94 -22.24
C ASP A 317 -19.42 11.25 -20.94
N ALA A 318 -20.03 10.23 -20.33
CA ALA A 318 -20.72 10.36 -19.06
C ALA A 318 -19.74 10.67 -17.92
N ALA A 319 -18.59 9.97 -17.89
CA ALA A 319 -17.54 10.21 -16.91
C ALA A 319 -16.96 11.62 -17.00
N GLN A 320 -16.79 12.19 -18.20
CA GLN A 320 -16.36 13.58 -18.37
C GLN A 320 -17.35 14.58 -17.75
N VAL A 321 -18.65 14.33 -17.86
CA VAL A 321 -19.68 15.17 -17.24
C VAL A 321 -19.62 15.03 -15.72
N ALA A 322 -19.55 13.80 -15.20
CA ALA A 322 -19.45 13.53 -13.77
C ALA A 322 -18.17 14.12 -13.16
N HIS A 323 -17.03 14.01 -13.84
CA HIS A 323 -15.77 14.62 -13.43
C HIS A 323 -15.88 16.14 -13.28
N ARG A 324 -16.46 16.84 -14.27
CA ARG A 324 -16.66 18.30 -14.19
C ARG A 324 -17.61 18.69 -13.05
N ALA A 325 -18.67 17.92 -12.83
CA ALA A 325 -19.57 18.14 -11.70
C ALA A 325 -18.84 17.97 -10.37
N ALA A 326 -18.05 16.89 -10.23
CA ALA A 326 -17.26 16.60 -9.05
C ALA A 326 -16.21 17.68 -8.74
N TYR A 327 -15.53 18.18 -9.77
CA TYR A 327 -14.59 19.29 -9.63
C TYR A 327 -15.29 20.57 -9.15
N ASN A 328 -16.44 20.91 -9.74
CA ASN A 328 -17.21 22.08 -9.33
C ASN A 328 -17.70 21.97 -7.89
N GLU A 329 -18.16 20.79 -7.46
CA GLU A 329 -18.55 20.51 -6.08
C GLU A 329 -17.37 20.71 -5.13
N TRP A 330 -16.22 20.10 -5.42
CA TRP A 330 -14.99 20.24 -4.63
C TRP A 330 -14.57 21.71 -4.46
N ILE A 331 -14.54 22.48 -5.54
CA ILE A 331 -14.18 23.90 -5.50
C ILE A 331 -15.24 24.73 -4.77
N GLN A 332 -16.52 24.38 -4.88
CA GLN A 332 -17.59 25.07 -4.17
C GLN A 332 -17.49 24.83 -2.65
N THR A 333 -17.24 23.60 -2.20
CA THR A 333 -16.96 23.28 -0.80
C THR A 333 -15.77 24.08 -0.27
N ALA A 334 -14.71 24.21 -1.07
CA ALA A 334 -13.54 25.01 -0.70
C ALA A 334 -13.86 26.51 -0.56
N LYS A 335 -14.70 27.08 -1.44
CA LYS A 335 -15.15 28.49 -1.30
C LYS A 335 -15.92 28.71 -0.01
N GLU A 336 -16.77 27.76 0.36
CA GLU A 336 -17.58 27.83 1.58
C GLU A 336 -16.70 27.72 2.83
N ALA A 337 -15.75 26.80 2.84
CA ALA A 337 -14.74 26.68 3.90
C ALA A 337 -13.92 27.97 4.06
N GLU A 338 -13.41 28.52 2.95
CA GLU A 338 -12.68 29.79 2.92
C GLU A 338 -13.51 30.95 3.47
N SER A 339 -14.80 31.01 3.12
CA SER A 339 -15.73 32.04 3.63
C SER A 339 -15.98 31.96 5.14
N ARG A 340 -15.85 30.75 5.72
CA ARG A 340 -15.94 30.50 7.16
C ARG A 340 -14.60 30.72 7.90
N GLY A 341 -13.53 31.00 7.17
CA GLY A 341 -12.18 31.18 7.73
C GLY A 341 -11.49 29.87 8.10
N GLU A 342 -11.89 28.75 7.49
CA GLU A 342 -11.22 27.44 7.62
C GLU A 342 -9.93 27.41 6.77
N ASP A 343 -9.06 26.42 7.02
CA ASP A 343 -7.75 26.33 6.35
C ASP A 343 -7.85 25.94 4.85
N MET A 344 -8.96 25.35 4.43
CA MET A 344 -9.20 24.97 3.04
C MET A 344 -9.57 26.20 2.19
N THR A 345 -8.64 26.64 1.33
CA THR A 345 -8.84 27.73 0.36
C THR A 345 -9.05 27.20 -1.05
N VAL A 346 -9.64 28.01 -1.95
CA VAL A 346 -9.77 27.64 -3.38
C VAL A 346 -8.42 27.32 -4.00
N ALA A 347 -7.39 28.13 -3.70
CA ALA A 347 -6.04 27.91 -4.22
C ALA A 347 -5.39 26.60 -3.73
N LYS A 348 -5.74 26.16 -2.51
CA LYS A 348 -5.29 24.89 -1.94
C LYS A 348 -6.04 23.71 -2.57
N ALA A 349 -7.36 23.81 -2.66
CA ALA A 349 -8.23 22.83 -3.32
C ALA A 349 -7.83 22.58 -4.79
N GLU A 350 -7.47 23.65 -5.51
CA GLU A 350 -6.92 23.62 -6.87
C GLU A 350 -5.62 22.82 -7.02
N LYS A 351 -4.76 22.85 -5.99
CA LYS A 351 -3.50 22.09 -5.97
C LYS A 351 -3.71 20.63 -5.58
N MET A 352 -4.76 20.36 -4.81
CA MET A 352 -5.12 19.02 -4.33
C MET A 352 -5.84 18.19 -5.39
N TRP A 353 -6.48 18.83 -6.37
CA TRP A 353 -7.17 18.14 -7.45
C TRP A 353 -6.20 17.27 -8.28
N PRO A 354 -6.48 15.97 -8.45
CA PRO A 354 -5.49 15.04 -9.02
C PRO A 354 -5.42 15.04 -10.56
N PHE A 355 -6.32 15.74 -11.26
CA PHE A 355 -6.39 15.74 -12.73
C PHE A 355 -6.01 17.09 -13.34
N ASP A 356 -5.30 17.07 -14.47
CA ASP A 356 -4.95 18.29 -15.21
C ASP A 356 -6.15 18.88 -15.97
N ALA A 357 -7.08 18.02 -16.40
CA ALA A 357 -8.34 18.42 -16.99
C ALA A 357 -9.29 18.93 -15.88
N ARG A 358 -9.93 20.07 -16.13
CA ARG A 358 -10.83 20.75 -15.18
C ARG A 358 -12.20 20.91 -15.81
#